data_AF-A0A7K9XY41-F1
#
_entry.id   AF-A0A7K9XY41-F1
#
_cell.length_a   1.000
_cell.length_b   1.000
_cell.length_c   1.000
_cell.angle_alpha   90.00
_cell.angle_beta   90.00
_cell.angle_gamma   90.00
#
_symmetry.space_group_name_H-M   'P 1'
#
loop_
_entity.id
_entity.type
_entity.pdbx_description
1 polymer ?
#
loop_
_entity_poly.entity_id
_entity_poly.type
_entity_poly.pdbx_seq_one_letter_code
_entity_poly.pdbx_strand_id
1 'polypeptide(L)'
;QQREVRLQCVKALQGLYCCRDTAAHMELFTSRFKTRMVSMVLDKEPDVAVEVVKLLTLMLENMAEALTEEDCQSVYPVVYVSSRALASAAGLFLYRRLLDPQRGAGGEASGDGDNRTFFRLLLAFFIESELHEHAAYLVDSLWDCAGPRLRDWETVSALLLEESPTEGLTDRQEKALVEILAASVVQAAEGQPPVGRSPVKKV
;
A
#
# COMPACT_ATOMS: atom_id res chain seq x y z
N GLN A 1 -15.86 -18.09 -16.27
CA GLN A 1 -16.97 -17.21 -15.82
C GLN A 1 -16.70 -15.79 -16.28
N GLN A 2 -17.75 -15.07 -16.69
CA GLN A 2 -17.65 -13.79 -17.41
C GLN A 2 -16.97 -12.71 -16.54
N ARG A 3 -15.86 -12.15 -17.05
CA ARG A 3 -15.11 -11.02 -16.47
C ARG A 3 -16.04 -9.87 -16.07
N GLU A 4 -16.92 -9.49 -16.99
CA GLU A 4 -17.81 -8.33 -16.84
C GLU A 4 -18.73 -8.46 -15.64
N VAL A 5 -19.29 -9.65 -15.39
CA VAL A 5 -20.16 -9.90 -14.24
C VAL A 5 -19.40 -9.65 -12.93
N ARG A 6 -18.19 -10.20 -12.79
CA ARG A 6 -17.38 -10.00 -11.58
C ARG A 6 -17.04 -8.52 -11.38
N LEU A 7 -16.64 -7.85 -12.45
CA LEU A 7 -16.30 -6.44 -12.41
C LEU A 7 -17.48 -5.57 -11.93
N GLN A 8 -18.67 -5.78 -12.50
CA GLN A 8 -19.87 -5.04 -12.11
C GLN A 8 -20.30 -5.35 -10.67
N CYS A 9 -20.21 -6.61 -10.22
CA CYS A 9 -20.49 -6.96 -8.83
C CYS A 9 -19.56 -6.22 -7.86
N VAL A 10 -18.25 -6.20 -8.13
CA VAL A 10 -17.27 -5.53 -7.27
C VAL A 10 -17.51 -4.02 -7.22
N LYS A 11 -17.77 -3.38 -8.38
CA LYS A 11 -18.08 -1.95 -8.44
C LYS A 11 -19.38 -1.59 -7.70
N ALA A 12 -20.42 -2.43 -7.81
CA ALA A 12 -21.64 -2.23 -7.04
C ALA A 12 -21.37 -2.29 -5.54
N LEU A 13 -20.54 -3.25 -5.09
CA LEU A 13 -20.13 -3.34 -3.68
C LEU A 13 -19.33 -2.11 -3.23
N GLN A 14 -18.41 -1.60 -4.05
CA GLN A 14 -17.69 -0.37 -3.71
C GLN A 14 -18.65 0.79 -3.42
N GLY A 15 -19.74 0.92 -4.20
CA GLY A 15 -20.78 1.93 -3.94
C GLY A 15 -21.51 1.74 -2.61
N LEU A 16 -21.57 0.52 -2.06
CA LEU A 16 -22.13 0.25 -0.74
C LEU A 16 -21.13 0.51 0.39
N TYR A 17 -19.85 0.17 0.19
CA TYR A 17 -18.82 0.34 1.21
C TYR A 17 -18.18 1.73 1.23
N CYS A 18 -18.44 2.60 0.25
CA CYS A 18 -17.91 3.97 0.25
C CYS A 18 -18.60 4.88 1.28
N CYS A 19 -19.74 4.47 1.83
CA CYS A 19 -20.45 5.19 2.88
C CYS A 19 -20.44 4.37 4.18
N ARG A 20 -19.93 4.95 5.27
CA ARG A 20 -19.85 4.28 6.59
C ARG A 20 -21.19 3.76 7.09
N ASP A 21 -22.26 4.53 6.94
CA ASP A 21 -23.60 4.14 7.39
C ASP A 21 -24.12 2.93 6.61
N THR A 22 -23.91 2.91 5.29
CA THR A 22 -24.30 1.77 4.45
C THR A 22 -23.42 0.55 4.74
N ALA A 23 -22.10 0.74 4.89
CA ALA A 23 -21.15 -0.32 5.22
C ALA A 23 -21.50 -1.03 6.53
N ALA A 24 -21.96 -0.31 7.55
CA ALA A 24 -22.38 -0.89 8.82
C ALA A 24 -23.52 -1.91 8.68
N HIS A 25 -24.39 -1.75 7.68
CA HIS A 25 -25.48 -2.70 7.40
C HIS A 25 -25.03 -3.93 6.58
N MET A 26 -23.78 -3.96 6.12
CA MET A 26 -23.27 -5.04 5.27
C MET A 26 -22.66 -6.21 6.05
N GLU A 27 -22.61 -6.17 7.39
CA GLU A 27 -21.87 -7.13 8.23
C GLU A 27 -22.15 -8.62 7.92
N LEU A 28 -23.42 -9.00 7.81
CA LEU A 28 -23.81 -10.39 7.48
C LEU A 28 -23.37 -10.78 6.07
N PHE A 29 -23.41 -9.85 5.12
CA PHE A 29 -22.93 -10.09 3.77
C PHE A 29 -21.40 -10.19 3.76
N THR A 30 -20.70 -9.28 4.46
CA THR A 30 -19.24 -9.26 4.58
C THR A 30 -18.75 -10.57 5.16
N SER A 31 -19.25 -10.98 6.33
CA SER A 31 -18.84 -12.23 7.00
C SER A 31 -19.00 -13.47 6.10
N ARG A 32 -20.07 -13.52 5.29
CA ARG A 32 -20.32 -14.64 4.37
C ARG A 32 -19.41 -14.65 3.14
N PHE A 33 -19.08 -13.48 2.58
CA PHE A 33 -18.43 -13.39 1.27
C PHE A 33 -16.98 -12.86 1.30
N LYS A 34 -16.48 -12.42 2.46
CA LYS A 34 -15.12 -11.86 2.65
C LYS A 34 -14.04 -12.75 2.04
N THR A 35 -14.01 -14.04 2.39
CA THR A 35 -13.01 -14.99 1.88
C THR A 35 -12.99 -15.01 0.35
N ARG A 36 -14.16 -14.90 -0.29
CA ARG A 36 -14.24 -14.83 -1.75
C ARG A 36 -13.69 -13.51 -2.28
N MET A 37 -14.02 -12.38 -1.65
CA MET A 37 -13.49 -11.06 -2.05
C MET A 37 -11.96 -11.03 -1.95
N VAL A 38 -11.41 -11.48 -0.83
CA VAL A 38 -9.96 -11.56 -0.59
C VAL A 38 -9.28 -12.45 -1.64
N SER A 39 -9.86 -13.62 -1.96
CA SER A 39 -9.30 -14.50 -3.01
C SER A 39 -9.25 -13.85 -4.41
N MET A 40 -10.09 -12.85 -4.67
CA MET A 40 -10.15 -12.15 -5.97
C MET A 40 -9.09 -11.05 -6.10
N VAL A 41 -8.25 -10.83 -5.08
CA VAL A 41 -7.02 -10.04 -5.21
C VAL A 41 -6.08 -10.66 -6.26
N LEU A 42 -6.13 -11.99 -6.41
CA LEU A 42 -5.42 -12.76 -7.44
C LEU A 42 -6.36 -13.20 -8.57
N ASP A 43 -7.38 -12.39 -8.91
CA ASP A 43 -8.25 -12.68 -10.04
C ASP A 43 -7.42 -12.78 -11.34
N LYS A 44 -7.84 -13.69 -12.23
CA LYS A 44 -7.18 -13.91 -13.52
C LYS A 44 -7.23 -12.67 -14.42
N GLU A 45 -8.22 -11.80 -14.20
CA GLU A 45 -8.41 -10.56 -14.93
C GLU A 45 -7.86 -9.39 -14.10
N PRO A 46 -6.79 -8.71 -14.53
CA PRO A 46 -6.10 -7.69 -13.73
C PRO A 46 -7.02 -6.52 -13.35
N ASP A 47 -7.92 -6.12 -14.25
CA ASP A 47 -8.89 -5.04 -14.00
C ASP A 47 -9.84 -5.39 -12.84
N VAL A 48 -10.21 -6.67 -12.70
CA VAL A 48 -11.07 -7.13 -11.61
C VAL A 48 -10.29 -7.10 -10.30
N ALA A 49 -9.05 -7.60 -10.30
CA ALA A 49 -8.18 -7.56 -9.14
C ALA A 49 -7.95 -6.12 -8.62
N VAL A 50 -7.77 -5.15 -9.52
CA VAL A 50 -7.65 -3.72 -9.16
C VAL A 50 -8.88 -3.25 -8.39
N GLU A 51 -10.09 -3.52 -8.92
CA GLU A 51 -11.33 -3.10 -8.28
C GLU A 51 -11.58 -3.84 -6.96
N VAL A 52 -11.10 -5.07 -6.83
CA VAL A 52 -11.18 -5.83 -5.57
C VAL A 52 -10.30 -5.18 -4.49
N VAL A 53 -9.05 -4.83 -4.82
CA VAL A 53 -8.16 -4.17 -3.84
C VAL A 53 -8.71 -2.81 -3.41
N LYS A 54 -9.33 -2.05 -4.33
CA LYS A 54 -10.05 -0.81 -3.99
C LYS A 54 -11.23 -1.09 -3.06
N LEU A 55 -12.01 -2.14 -3.30
CA LEU A 55 -13.10 -2.57 -2.41
C LEU A 55 -12.59 -2.91 -1.01
N LEU A 56 -11.51 -3.68 -0.90
CA LEU A 56 -10.90 -4.02 0.39
C LEU A 56 -10.39 -2.76 1.13
N THR A 57 -9.88 -1.77 0.39
CA THR A 57 -9.48 -0.48 0.96
C THR A 57 -10.68 0.27 1.55
N LEU A 58 -11.82 0.32 0.84
CA LEU A 58 -13.04 0.93 1.37
C LEU A 58 -13.57 0.20 2.60
N MET A 59 -13.51 -1.14 2.60
CA MET A 59 -13.89 -1.95 3.78
C MET A 59 -12.99 -1.62 4.98
N LEU A 60 -11.68 -1.51 4.76
CA LEU A 60 -10.70 -1.16 5.78
C LEU A 60 -10.96 0.22 6.42
N GLU A 61 -11.42 1.19 5.63
CA GLU A 61 -11.68 2.57 6.07
C GLU A 61 -13.05 2.73 6.74
N ASN A 62 -14.10 2.10 6.17
CA ASN A 62 -15.48 2.36 6.57
C ASN A 62 -16.10 1.27 7.46
N MET A 63 -15.42 0.14 7.64
CA MET A 63 -15.88 -0.96 8.47
C MET A 63 -14.71 -1.53 9.27
N ALA A 64 -14.38 -0.83 10.35
CA ALA A 64 -13.37 -1.29 11.31
C ALA A 64 -13.70 -2.73 11.73
N GLU A 65 -12.73 -3.64 11.62
CA GLU A 65 -12.84 -5.09 11.87
C GLU A 65 -13.37 -5.97 10.72
N ALA A 66 -13.72 -5.41 9.56
CA ALA A 66 -14.14 -6.23 8.42
C ALA A 66 -13.06 -7.20 7.90
N LEU A 67 -11.78 -6.82 8.01
CA LEU A 67 -10.64 -7.57 7.52
C LEU A 67 -9.74 -7.99 8.69
N THR A 68 -9.39 -9.27 8.72
CA THR A 68 -8.41 -9.80 9.68
C THR A 68 -6.98 -9.51 9.21
N GLU A 69 -6.00 -9.76 10.06
CA GLU A 69 -4.59 -9.62 9.67
C GLU A 69 -4.22 -10.56 8.52
N GLU A 70 -4.69 -11.80 8.53
CA GLU A 70 -4.48 -12.78 7.45
C GLU A 70 -5.08 -12.28 6.12
N ASP A 71 -6.27 -11.68 6.14
CA ASP A 71 -6.87 -11.07 4.95
C ASP A 71 -5.97 -9.95 4.40
N CYS A 72 -5.43 -9.11 5.28
CA CYS A 72 -4.55 -8.00 4.88
C CYS A 72 -3.21 -8.51 4.32
N GLN A 73 -2.62 -9.53 4.95
CA GLN A 73 -1.36 -10.15 4.52
C GLN A 73 -1.45 -10.73 3.11
N SER A 74 -2.63 -11.21 2.69
CA SER A 74 -2.83 -11.69 1.32
C SER A 74 -2.70 -10.58 0.25
N VAL A 75 -2.86 -9.31 0.62
CA VAL A 75 -2.76 -8.15 -0.28
C VAL A 75 -1.32 -7.65 -0.39
N TYR A 76 -0.49 -7.79 0.65
CA TYR A 76 0.85 -7.21 0.68
C TYR A 76 1.77 -7.65 -0.47
N PRO A 77 1.83 -8.92 -0.91
CA PRO A 77 2.64 -9.32 -2.07
C PRO A 77 2.29 -8.57 -3.35
N VAL A 78 1.06 -8.05 -3.46
CA VAL A 78 0.55 -7.37 -4.65
C VAL A 78 1.28 -6.05 -4.92
N VAL A 79 1.89 -5.42 -3.91
CA VAL A 79 2.70 -4.21 -4.13
C VAL A 79 3.96 -4.47 -4.96
N TYR A 80 4.29 -5.73 -5.28
CA TYR A 80 5.44 -6.11 -6.09
C TYR A 80 5.08 -6.66 -7.47
N VAL A 81 3.80 -6.67 -7.88
CA VAL A 81 3.42 -7.19 -9.20
C VAL A 81 3.79 -6.24 -10.34
N SER A 82 3.90 -6.77 -11.56
CA SER A 82 4.24 -5.99 -12.77
C SER A 82 3.09 -5.09 -13.26
N SER A 83 1.84 -5.41 -12.92
CA SER A 83 0.72 -4.53 -13.25
C SER A 83 0.75 -3.31 -12.33
N ARG A 84 1.24 -2.17 -12.85
CA ARG A 84 1.35 -0.93 -12.06
C ARG A 84 0.01 -0.52 -11.45
N ALA A 85 -1.10 -0.59 -12.21
CA ALA A 85 -2.42 -0.21 -11.69
C ALA A 85 -2.84 -1.04 -10.47
N LEU A 86 -2.56 -2.35 -10.48
CA LEU A 86 -2.86 -3.24 -9.37
C LEU A 86 -1.90 -3.00 -8.20
N ALA A 87 -0.61 -2.82 -8.49
CA ALA A 87 0.41 -2.53 -7.49
C ALA A 87 0.14 -1.20 -6.76
N SER A 88 -0.24 -0.14 -7.49
CA SER A 88 -0.60 1.16 -6.91
C SER A 88 -1.88 1.07 -6.07
N ALA A 89 -2.88 0.28 -6.48
CA ALA A 89 -4.07 0.03 -5.66
C ALA A 89 -3.70 -0.68 -4.34
N ALA A 90 -2.81 -1.68 -4.41
CA ALA A 90 -2.30 -2.37 -3.22
C ALA A 90 -1.41 -1.47 -2.36
N GLY A 91 -0.66 -0.55 -2.97
CA GLY A 91 0.12 0.47 -2.27
C GLY A 91 -0.76 1.40 -1.45
N LEU A 92 -1.92 1.83 -1.98
CA LEU A 92 -2.89 2.59 -1.20
C LEU A 92 -3.46 1.77 -0.03
N PHE A 93 -3.82 0.51 -0.25
CA PHE A 93 -4.27 -0.38 0.82
C PHE A 93 -3.21 -0.52 1.92
N LEU A 94 -1.96 -0.81 1.55
CA LEU A 94 -0.82 -0.93 2.45
C LEU A 94 -0.60 0.37 3.23
N TYR A 95 -0.61 1.52 2.54
CA TYR A 95 -0.46 2.82 3.17
C TYR A 95 -1.50 3.01 4.27
N ARG A 96 -2.78 2.85 3.93
CA ARG A 96 -3.88 2.99 4.89
C ARG A 96 -3.78 2.00 6.04
N ARG A 97 -3.33 0.77 5.80
CA ARG A 97 -3.27 -0.29 6.81
C ARG A 97 -2.11 -0.11 7.79
N LEU A 98 -0.90 0.11 7.27
CA LEU A 98 0.34 -0.02 8.04
C LEU A 98 1.21 1.23 8.06
N LEU A 99 1.11 2.13 7.08
CA LEU A 99 2.08 3.21 6.92
C LEU A 99 1.53 4.60 7.28
N ASP A 100 0.20 4.75 7.38
CA ASP A 100 -0.44 6.01 7.73
C ASP A 100 -0.22 6.32 9.22
N PRO A 101 0.66 7.27 9.58
CA PRO A 101 1.05 7.45 10.98
C PRO A 101 -0.09 8.07 11.81
N GLN A 102 -1.06 8.71 11.15
CA GLN A 102 -2.27 9.23 11.79
C GLN A 102 -3.24 8.14 12.27
N ARG A 103 -3.09 6.89 11.81
CA ARG A 103 -3.95 5.79 12.25
C ARG A 103 -3.60 5.30 13.66
N GLY A 104 -2.35 5.48 14.09
CA GLY A 104 -1.86 5.09 15.42
C GLY A 104 -1.87 6.22 16.46
N ALA A 105 -1.77 7.48 16.01
CA ALA A 105 -1.81 8.64 16.88
C ALA A 105 -3.23 9.23 16.89
N GLY A 106 -3.95 9.07 18.01
CA GLY A 106 -5.25 9.70 18.21
C GLY A 106 -5.15 11.22 18.26
N GLY A 107 -5.10 11.86 17.09
CA GLY A 107 -5.02 13.31 16.90
C GLY A 107 -3.68 13.92 17.33
N GLU A 108 -3.17 14.87 16.56
CA GLU A 108 -2.06 15.79 16.92
C GLU A 108 -0.61 15.31 16.71
N ALA A 109 -0.29 14.62 15.62
CA ALA A 109 1.12 14.51 15.18
C ALA A 109 1.50 15.67 14.23
N SER A 110 2.43 16.52 14.68
CA SER A 110 3.09 17.57 13.89
C SER A 110 3.90 16.98 12.72
N GLY A 111 3.96 17.70 11.59
CA GLY A 111 4.37 17.19 10.27
C GLY A 111 5.74 16.52 10.14
N ASP A 112 6.72 16.80 11.01
CA ASP A 112 8.07 16.19 10.95
C ASP A 112 8.14 14.80 11.62
N GLY A 113 7.52 14.65 12.80
CA GLY A 113 7.44 13.36 13.49
C GLY A 113 6.58 12.33 12.75
N ASP A 114 5.60 12.81 11.99
CA ASP A 114 4.73 12.00 11.14
C ASP A 114 5.52 11.30 10.04
N ASN A 115 6.44 12.01 9.37
CA ASN A 115 7.19 11.43 8.27
C ASN A 115 8.33 10.51 8.71
N ARG A 116 8.99 10.81 9.84
CA ARG A 116 9.92 9.87 10.49
C ARG A 116 9.24 8.54 10.83
N THR A 117 8.02 8.61 11.36
CA THR A 117 7.21 7.43 11.69
C THR A 117 6.84 6.65 10.43
N PHE A 118 6.42 7.33 9.35
CA PHE A 118 6.16 6.71 8.04
C PHE A 118 7.37 5.90 7.55
N PHE A 119 8.59 6.47 7.55
CA PHE A 119 9.77 5.75 7.08
C PHE A 119 10.15 4.57 7.98
N ARG A 120 9.98 4.68 9.29
CA ARG A 120 10.20 3.56 10.23
C ARG A 120 9.22 2.41 9.97
N LEU A 121 7.93 2.71 9.74
CA LEU A 121 6.92 1.72 9.38
C LEU A 121 7.20 1.09 8.01
N LEU A 122 7.62 1.90 7.04
CA LEU A 122 8.00 1.42 5.70
C LEU A 122 9.20 0.48 5.75
N LEU A 123 10.21 0.80 6.56
CA LEU A 123 11.37 -0.06 6.79
C LEU A 123 10.99 -1.37 7.46
N ALA A 124 10.15 -1.32 8.51
CA ALA A 124 9.63 -2.52 9.15
C ALA A 124 8.92 -3.41 8.13
N PHE A 125 8.01 -2.86 7.33
CA PHE A 125 7.34 -3.61 6.27
C PHE A 125 8.33 -4.19 5.25
N PHE A 126 9.26 -3.39 4.73
CA PHE A 126 10.19 -3.83 3.69
C PHE A 126 11.14 -4.94 4.19
N ILE A 127 11.57 -4.87 5.45
CA ILE A 127 12.51 -5.83 6.03
C ILE A 127 11.79 -7.09 6.53
N GLU A 128 10.68 -6.94 7.24
CA GLU A 128 9.99 -8.06 7.92
C GLU A 128 9.11 -8.87 6.97
N SER A 129 8.59 -8.26 5.91
CA SER A 129 7.72 -8.99 4.97
C SER A 129 8.48 -10.03 4.15
N GLU A 130 9.78 -9.84 3.93
CA GLU A 130 10.66 -10.70 3.11
C GLU A 130 10.06 -11.06 1.73
N LEU A 131 9.17 -10.21 1.22
CA LEU A 131 8.42 -10.46 -0.01
C LEU A 131 9.25 -10.21 -1.26
N HIS A 132 10.15 -9.21 -1.21
CA HIS A 132 10.98 -8.85 -2.34
C HIS A 132 12.20 -8.03 -1.89
N GLU A 133 13.31 -8.17 -2.62
CA GLU A 133 14.53 -7.38 -2.40
C GLU A 133 14.53 -6.03 -3.14
N HIS A 134 13.47 -5.65 -3.87
CA HIS A 134 13.51 -4.50 -4.78
C HIS A 134 12.68 -3.32 -4.26
N ALA A 135 13.34 -2.39 -3.57
CA ALA A 135 12.72 -1.15 -3.09
C ALA A 135 12.05 -0.34 -4.21
N ALA A 136 12.57 -0.39 -5.44
CA ALA A 136 12.01 0.33 -6.60
C ALA A 136 10.53 0.00 -6.89
N TYR A 137 10.12 -1.27 -6.72
CA TYR A 137 8.74 -1.67 -6.93
C TYR A 137 7.84 -1.20 -5.79
N LEU A 138 8.32 -1.27 -4.54
CA LEU A 138 7.55 -0.79 -3.39
C LEU A 138 7.36 0.73 -3.45
N VAL A 139 8.43 1.47 -3.74
CA VAL A 139 8.39 2.94 -3.92
C VAL A 139 7.41 3.33 -5.02
N ASP A 140 7.45 2.67 -6.18
CA ASP A 140 6.52 2.97 -7.28
C ASP A 140 5.05 2.67 -6.92
N SER A 141 4.81 1.60 -6.17
CA SER A 141 3.45 1.26 -5.70
C SER A 141 2.88 2.31 -4.74
N LEU A 142 3.75 2.92 -3.92
CA LEU A 142 3.38 3.95 -2.96
C LEU A 142 3.42 5.37 -3.56
N TRP A 143 3.95 5.53 -4.77
CA TRP A 143 4.23 6.85 -5.35
C TRP A 143 3.01 7.75 -5.47
N ASP A 144 1.87 7.17 -5.86
CA ASP A 144 0.64 7.92 -6.12
C ASP A 144 -0.05 8.34 -4.81
N CYS A 145 0.08 7.55 -3.72
CA CYS A 145 -0.58 7.82 -2.42
C CYS A 145 0.33 8.51 -1.38
N ALA A 146 1.63 8.22 -1.39
CA ALA A 146 2.62 8.69 -0.42
C ALA A 146 3.77 9.47 -1.07
N GLY A 147 3.63 9.88 -2.34
CA GLY A 147 4.67 10.58 -3.09
C GLY A 147 5.27 11.82 -2.40
N PRO A 148 4.50 12.70 -1.73
CA PRO A 148 5.09 13.81 -0.98
C PRO A 148 6.03 13.34 0.14
N ARG A 149 5.66 12.26 0.86
CA ARG A 149 6.47 11.66 1.93
C ARG A 149 7.75 11.04 1.40
N LEU A 150 7.66 10.28 0.31
CA LEU A 150 8.81 9.64 -0.35
C LEU A 150 9.82 10.65 -0.94
N ARG A 151 9.41 11.90 -1.15
CA ARG A 151 10.26 12.99 -1.64
C ARG A 151 10.91 13.81 -0.53
N ASP A 152 10.60 13.52 0.72
CA ASP A 152 11.20 14.19 1.87
C ASP A 152 12.57 13.59 2.19
N TRP A 153 13.53 13.89 1.32
CA TRP A 153 14.90 13.39 1.44
C TRP A 153 15.65 14.02 2.62
N GLU A 154 15.16 15.14 3.14
CA GLU A 154 15.71 15.76 4.35
C GLU A 154 15.44 14.87 5.56
N THR A 155 14.19 14.43 5.78
CA THR A 155 13.89 13.45 6.85
C THR A 155 14.68 12.16 6.69
N VAL A 156 14.79 11.63 5.47
CA VAL A 156 15.53 10.39 5.21
C VAL A 156 17.02 10.56 5.52
N SER A 157 17.61 11.68 5.10
CA SER A 157 19.02 11.99 5.37
C SER A 157 19.26 12.21 6.87
N ALA A 158 18.34 12.86 7.58
CA ALA A 158 18.40 13.01 9.03
C ALA A 158 18.34 11.67 9.77
N LEU A 159 17.50 10.73 9.31
CA LEU A 159 17.43 9.37 9.87
C LEU A 159 18.73 8.57 9.64
N LEU A 160 19.36 8.71 8.47
CA LEU A 160 20.62 8.03 8.14
C LEU A 160 21.83 8.59 8.91
N LEU A 161 21.76 9.83 9.39
CA LEU A 161 22.84 10.48 10.14
C LEU A 161 22.62 10.42 11.67
N GLU A 162 21.59 9.72 12.13
CA GLU A 162 21.21 9.67 13.53
C GLU A 162 22.08 8.67 14.32
N GLU A 163 23.05 9.19 15.08
CA GLU A 163 24.00 8.39 15.87
C GLU A 163 23.45 7.92 17.24
N SER A 164 22.12 7.96 17.43
CA SER A 164 21.49 7.60 18.71
C SER A 164 21.58 6.09 18.98
N PRO A 165 22.12 5.64 20.13
CA PRO A 165 22.19 4.21 20.45
C PRO A 165 20.81 3.56 20.71
N THR A 166 19.77 4.37 20.96
CA THR A 166 18.40 3.89 21.23
C THR A 166 17.43 4.13 20.09
N GLU A 167 17.68 5.11 19.24
CA GLU A 167 16.78 5.49 18.13
C GLU A 167 17.43 5.38 16.74
N GLY A 168 18.73 5.10 16.69
CA GLY A 168 19.49 4.91 15.46
C GLY A 168 19.07 3.64 14.72
N LEU A 169 19.30 3.66 13.41
CA LEU A 169 19.01 2.54 12.54
C LEU A 169 20.08 1.46 12.68
N THR A 170 19.68 0.20 12.54
CA THR A 170 20.62 -0.91 12.35
C THR A 170 21.22 -0.87 10.94
N ASP A 171 22.40 -1.45 10.72
CA ASP A 171 23.02 -1.53 9.38
C ASP A 171 22.07 -2.06 8.29
N ARG A 172 21.22 -3.03 8.64
CA ARG A 172 20.20 -3.58 7.72
C ARG A 172 19.13 -2.53 7.37
N GLN A 173 18.70 -1.74 8.34
CA GLN A 173 17.74 -0.65 8.14
C GLN A 173 18.36 0.51 7.36
N GLU A 174 19.61 0.89 7.65
CA GLU A 174 20.32 1.91 6.89
C GLU A 174 20.44 1.53 5.42
N LYS A 175 20.90 0.30 5.13
CA LYS A 175 20.99 -0.21 3.75
C LYS A 175 19.63 -0.15 3.04
N ALA A 176 18.58 -0.64 3.69
CA ALA A 176 17.23 -0.60 3.15
C ALA A 176 16.73 0.84 2.91
N LEU A 177 17.03 1.76 3.82
CA LEU A 177 16.62 3.16 3.70
C LEU A 177 17.36 3.86 2.55
N VAL A 178 18.64 3.55 2.35
CA VAL A 178 19.42 4.02 1.18
C VAL A 178 18.82 3.49 -0.12
N GLU A 179 18.39 2.23 -0.18
CA GLU A 179 17.73 1.65 -1.36
C GLU A 179 16.39 2.33 -1.65
N ILE A 180 15.58 2.60 -0.62
CA ILE A 180 14.31 3.34 -0.74
C ILE A 180 14.56 4.78 -1.20
N LEU A 181 15.57 5.45 -0.65
CA LEU A 181 15.96 6.80 -1.04
C LEU A 181 16.39 6.84 -2.52
N ALA A 182 17.30 5.94 -2.91
CA ALA A 182 17.79 5.86 -4.29
C ALA A 182 16.64 5.61 -5.28
N ALA A 183 15.74 4.67 -4.97
CA ALA A 183 14.55 4.42 -5.77
C ALA A 183 13.63 5.66 -5.87
N SER A 184 13.43 6.37 -4.77
CA SER A 184 12.59 7.58 -4.72
C SER A 184 13.19 8.72 -5.54
N VAL A 185 14.52 8.90 -5.48
CA VAL A 185 15.25 9.90 -6.28
C VAL A 185 15.18 9.57 -7.78
N VAL A 186 15.43 8.32 -8.16
CA VAL A 186 15.33 7.86 -9.55
C VAL A 186 13.93 8.11 -10.10
N GLN A 187 12.89 7.72 -9.35
CA GLN A 187 11.52 7.90 -9.77
C GLN A 187 11.10 9.38 -9.85
N ALA A 188 11.61 10.24 -8.96
CA ALA A 188 11.39 11.69 -9.04
C ALA A 188 12.09 12.33 -10.24
N ALA A 189 13.31 11.90 -10.57
CA ALA A 189 14.13 12.47 -11.63
C ALA A 189 13.69 12.00 -13.03
N GLU A 190 13.42 10.72 -13.18
CA GLU A 190 13.09 10.11 -14.48
C GLU A 190 11.60 10.18 -14.81
N GLY A 191 10.74 10.24 -13.79
CA GLY A 191 9.29 10.22 -13.96
C GLY A 191 8.73 8.93 -14.57
N GLN A 192 9.55 7.89 -14.69
CA GLN A 192 9.19 6.61 -15.28
C GLN A 192 9.04 5.52 -14.19
N PRO A 193 8.05 4.62 -14.30
CA PRO A 193 7.97 3.46 -13.43
C PRO A 193 9.15 2.51 -13.65
N PRO A 194 9.48 1.65 -12.66
CA PRO A 194 10.56 0.68 -12.79
C PRO A 194 10.32 -0.30 -13.96
N VAL A 195 11.40 -0.96 -14.39
CA VAL A 195 11.36 -1.96 -15.48
C VAL A 195 10.25 -2.98 -15.22
N GLY A 196 9.40 -3.22 -16.22
CA GLY A 196 8.25 -4.13 -16.13
C GLY A 196 6.92 -3.46 -15.74
N ARG A 197 6.94 -2.20 -15.27
CA ARG A 197 5.74 -1.40 -14.95
C ARG A 197 5.49 -0.23 -15.88
N SER A 198 6.42 0.04 -16.79
CA SER A 198 6.22 1.03 -17.85
C SER A 198 5.03 0.64 -18.73
N PRO A 199 4.17 1.60 -19.13
CA PRO A 199 3.12 1.31 -20.10
C PRO A 199 3.76 0.80 -21.39
N VAL A 200 3.28 -0.35 -21.88
CA VAL A 200 3.71 -0.87 -23.18
C VAL A 200 3.40 0.23 -24.21
N LYS A 201 4.43 0.78 -24.86
CA LYS A 201 4.23 1.67 -26.01
C LYS A 201 3.39 0.89 -27.03
N LYS A 202 2.13 1.28 -27.20
CA LYS A 202 1.31 0.75 -28.30
C LYS A 202 1.98 1.21 -29.59
N VAL A 203 2.57 0.27 -30.32
CA VAL A 203 3.07 0.44 -31.69
C VAL A 203 1.88 0.52 -32.63
#